data_AF-A0A2H9R8C0-F1
#
_entry.id   AF-A0A2H9R8C0-F1
#
_cell.length_a   1.000
_cell.length_b   1.000
_cell.length_c   1.000
_cell.angle_alpha   90.00
_cell.angle_beta   90.00
_cell.angle_gamma   90.00
#
_symmetry.space_group_name_H-M   'P 1'
#
loop_
_entity.id
_entity.type
_entity.pdbx_description
1 polymer ?
#
loop_
_entity_poly.entity_id
_entity_poly.type
_entity_poly.pdbx_seq_one_letter_code
_entity_poly.pdbx_strand_id
1 'polypeptide(L)' 'LDGWIRESLPEFINNVLSLAPGPERDEAKRVLKHRMDTLVDKNLKRTLYSVCRSLKILN' A
#
# COMPACT_ATOMS: atom_id res chain seq x y z
N LEU A 1 0.32 -16.23 -5.62
CA LEU A 1 -0.18 -14.89 -5.24
C LEU A 1 0.06 -14.76 -3.76
N ASP A 2 0.94 -13.84 -3.33
CA ASP A 2 1.18 -13.53 -1.93
C ASP A 2 -0.15 -13.35 -1.18
N GLY A 3 -0.48 -14.26 -0.25
CA GLY A 3 -1.81 -14.36 0.38
C GLY A 3 -2.30 -13.06 1.03
N TRP A 4 -1.38 -12.29 1.61
CA TRP A 4 -1.67 -11.00 2.24
C TRP A 4 -2.24 -9.96 1.27
N ILE A 5 -1.94 -10.06 -0.04
CA ILE A 5 -2.52 -9.12 -1.01
C ILE A 5 -4.03 -9.31 -1.12
N ARG A 6 -4.50 -10.55 -1.09
CA ARG A 6 -5.93 -10.82 -1.19
C ARG A 6 -6.65 -10.49 0.12
N GLU A 7 -5.99 -10.78 1.24
CA GLU A 7 -6.62 -10.75 2.55
C GLU A 7 -6.49 -9.39 3.25
N SER A 8 -5.40 -8.66 3.04
CA SER A 8 -5.04 -7.49 3.84
C SER A 8 -4.81 -6.21 3.03
N LEU A 9 -4.55 -6.29 1.71
CA LEU A 9 -4.30 -5.09 0.91
C LEU A 9 -5.47 -4.08 0.93
N PRO A 10 -6.74 -4.50 0.79
CA PRO A 10 -7.86 -3.56 0.85
C PRO A 10 -7.89 -2.80 2.18
N GLU A 11 -7.59 -3.49 3.28
CA GLU A 11 -7.54 -2.91 4.62
C GLU A 11 -6.38 -1.91 4.77
N PHE A 12 -5.18 -2.23 4.27
CA PHE A 12 -4.06 -1.28 4.26
C PHE A 12 -4.37 -0.02 3.46
N ILE A 13 -4.96 -0.16 2.28
CA ILE A 13 -5.36 0.98 1.44
C ILE A 13 -6.43 1.81 2.15
N ASN A 14 -7.48 1.16 2.67
CA ASN A 14 -8.55 1.84 3.39
C ASN A 14 -8.02 2.59 4.62
N ASN A 15 -7.10 2.00 5.38
CA ASN A 15 -6.48 2.66 6.52
C ASN A 15 -5.78 3.96 6.10
N VAL A 16 -4.99 3.94 5.02
CA VAL A 16 -4.33 5.16 4.51
C VAL A 16 -5.33 6.22 4.01
N LEU A 17 -6.42 5.78 3.35
CA LEU A 17 -7.40 6.70 2.76
C LEU A 17 -8.39 7.27 3.78
N SER A 18 -8.65 6.55 4.87
CA SER A 18 -9.58 6.96 5.93
C SER A 18 -8.95 7.94 6.91
N LEU A 19 -7.61 7.92 7.04
CA LEU A 19 -6.89 8.83 7.93
C LEU A 19 -6.79 10.24 7.33
N ALA A 20 -6.98 11.25 8.18
CA ALA A 20 -6.70 12.64 7.83
C ALA A 20 -5.19 12.84 7.55
N PRO A 21 -4.79 13.84 6.75
CA PRO A 21 -3.38 14.19 6.60
C PRO A 21 -2.73 14.43 7.97
N GLY A 22 -1.63 13.72 8.25
CA GLY A 22 -0.95 13.79 9.53
C GLY A 22 -0.05 12.58 9.79
N PRO A 23 0.60 12.53 10.97
CA PRO A 23 1.60 11.51 11.30
C PRO A 23 1.08 10.07 11.18
N GLU A 24 -0.17 9.83 11.56
CA GLU A 24 -0.80 8.50 11.49
C GLU A 24 -0.95 8.02 10.04
N ARG A 25 -1.40 8.92 9.16
CA ARG A 25 -1.52 8.62 7.73
C ARG A 25 -0.16 8.36 7.10
N ASP A 26 0.86 9.11 7.49
CA ASP A 26 2.21 8.91 6.98
C ASP A 26 2.82 7.59 7.47
N GLU A 27 2.51 7.18 8.71
CA GLU A 27 2.87 5.85 9.19
C GLU A 27 2.15 4.74 8.40
N ALA A 28 0.84 4.88 8.18
CA ALA A 28 0.09 3.91 7.38
C ALA A 28 0.67 3.78 5.95
N LYS A 29 1.09 4.89 5.32
CA LYS A 29 1.79 4.88 4.02
C LYS A 29 3.12 4.12 4.11
N ARG A 30 3.92 4.33 5.17
CA ARG A 30 5.20 3.65 5.38
C ARG A 30 5.02 2.14 5.51
N VAL A 31 4.04 1.70 6.30
CA VAL A 31 3.71 0.27 6.49
C VAL A 31 3.31 -0.37 5.15
N LEU A 32 2.40 0.28 4.40
CA LEU A 32 1.99 -0.21 3.09
C LEU A 32 3.17 -0.31 2.11
N LYS A 33 4.01 0.73 2.04
CA LYS A 33 5.21 0.71 1.20
C LYS A 33 6.16 -0.43 1.58
N HIS A 34 6.41 -0.64 2.87
CA HIS A 34 7.28 -1.72 3.34
C HIS A 34 6.75 -3.09 2.92
N ARG A 35 5.44 -3.35 3.09
CA ARG A 35 4.80 -4.58 2.63
C ARG A 35 4.93 -4.76 1.12
N MET A 36 4.70 -3.72 0.33
CA MET A 36 4.90 -3.76 -1.12
C MET A 36 6.33 -4.08 -1.51
N ASP A 37 7.31 -3.65 -0.73
CA ASP A 37 8.72 -3.92 -1.00
C ASP A 37 9.12 -5.38 -0.76
N THR A 38 8.38 -6.10 0.09
CA THR A 38 8.55 -7.55 0.31
C THR A 38 8.04 -8.43 -0.84
N LEU A 39 7.33 -7.87 -1.82
CA LEU A 39 6.80 -8.63 -2.95
C LEU A 39 7.89 -9.10 -3.89
N VAL A 40 7.95 -10.43 -4.09
CA VAL A 40 8.89 -11.10 -4.98
C VAL A 40 8.44 -11.00 -6.44
N ASP A 41 7.12 -11.08 -6.68
CA ASP A 41 6.56 -10.95 -8.02
C ASP A 41 6.68 -9.50 -8.53
N LYS A 42 7.53 -9.32 -9.56
CA LYS A 42 7.84 -8.01 -10.15
C LYS A 42 6.63 -7.36 -10.83
N ASN A 43 5.76 -8.14 -11.47
CA ASN A 43 4.57 -7.62 -12.15
C ASN A 43 3.54 -7.14 -11.12
N LEU A 44 3.38 -7.92 -10.05
CA LEU A 44 2.50 -7.57 -8.95
C LEU A 44 2.98 -6.34 -8.19
N LYS A 45 4.28 -6.29 -7.86
CA LYS A 45 4.92 -5.11 -7.26
C LYS A 45 4.69 -3.87 -8.13
N ARG A 46 4.98 -3.95 -9.44
CA ARG A 46 4.78 -2.83 -10.38
C ARG A 46 3.34 -2.35 -10.42
N THR A 47 2.39 -3.28 -10.49
CA THR A 47 0.95 -2.98 -10.52
C THR A 47 0.54 -2.25 -9.25
N LEU A 48 0.98 -2.75 -8.09
CA LEU A 48 0.62 -2.18 -6.80
C LEU A 48 1.24 -0.79 -6.58
N TYR A 49 2.48 -0.58 -7.03
CA TYR A 49 3.12 0.74 -7.08
C TYR A 49 2.33 1.72 -7.94
N SER A 50 1.86 1.29 -9.12
CA SER A 50 1.03 2.13 -9.99
C SER A 50 -0.29 2.53 -9.32
N VAL A 51 -0.98 1.58 -8.68
CA VAL A 51 -2.23 1.86 -7.96
C VAL A 51 -2.02 2.83 -6.81
N CYS A 52 -1.02 2.60 -5.95
CA CYS A 52 -0.74 3.46 -4.81
C CYS A 52 -0.32 4.88 -5.25
N ARG A 53 0.37 5.02 -6.38
CA ARG A 53 0.71 6.34 -6.94
C ARG A 53 -0.52 7.09 -7.46
N SER A 54 -1.41 6.41 -8.17
CA SER A 54 -2.68 7.00 -8.63
C SER A 54 -3.56 7.46 -7.46
N LEU A 55 -3.51 6.76 -6.32
CA LEU A 55 -4.20 7.12 -5.08
C LEU A 55 -3.49 8.20 -4.26
N LYS A 56 -2.35 8.74 -4.73
CA LYS A 56 -1.50 9.70 -4.00
C LYS A 56 -1.03 9.19 -2.62
N ILE A 57 -0.89 7.87 -2.50
CA ILE A 57 -0.34 7.19 -1.31
C ILE A 57 1.19 7.25 -1.37
N LEU A 58 1.74 6.95 -2.56
CA LEU A 58 3.15 7.09 -2.88
C LEU A 58 3.31 8.30 -3.80
N ASN A 59 4.22 9.21 -3.45
CA ASN A 59 4.62 10.34 -4.30
C ASN A 59 5.77 9.90 -5.22
#